data_AF-A0A1Y6FR07-F1
#
_entry.id   AF-A0A1Y6FR07-F1
#
_cell.length_a   1.000
_cell.length_b   1.000
_cell.length_c   1.000
_cell.angle_alpha   90.00
_cell.angle_beta   90.00
_cell.angle_gamma   90.00
#
_symmetry.space_group_name_H-M   'P 1'
#
loop_
_entity.id
_entity.type
_entity.pdbx_description
1 polymer ?
#
loop_
_entity_poly.entity_id
_entity_poly.type
_entity_poly.pdbx_seq_one_letter_code
_entity_poly.pdbx_strand_id
1 'polypeptide(L)' 'MSVENRISHTLRGSVAGSGLGLVGMRERVESCGGTLSVSSVDDVFRVSAVLSPVGAQLA' A
#
# COMPACT_ATOMS: atom_id res chain seq x y z
N MET A 1 -5.43 7.11 5.05
CA MET A 1 -4.63 6.32 6.02
C MET A 1 -3.27 6.05 5.39
N SER A 2 -2.17 6.26 6.10
CA SER A 2 -0.81 6.00 5.59
C SER A 2 -0.03 5.14 6.57
N VAL A 3 0.64 4.10 6.06
CA VAL A 3 1.55 3.26 6.84
C VAL A 3 2.97 3.50 6.32
N GLU A 4 3.89 3.79 7.23
CA GLU A 4 5.30 4.00 6.93
C GLU A 4 6.13 2.89 7.57
N ASN A 5 7.02 2.27 6.78
CA ASN A 5 7.97 1.28 7.28
C ASN A 5 9.38 1.66 6.82
N ARG A 6 10.29 1.83 7.78
CA ARG A 6 11.69 2.16 7.52
C ARG A 6 12.42 0.88 7.15
N ILE A 7 12.93 0.78 5.92
CA ILE A 7 13.62 -0.43 5.47
C ILE A 7 15.04 -0.45 6.04
N SER A 8 15.35 -1.43 6.89
CA SER A 8 16.73 -1.71 7.29
C SER A 8 17.55 -2.14 6.07
N HIS A 9 18.77 -1.61 5.95
CA HIS A 9 19.71 -1.82 4.82
C HIS A 9 20.12 -3.29 4.52
N THR A 10 19.54 -4.28 5.19
CA THR A 10 19.79 -5.71 4.98
C THR A 10 19.17 -6.29 3.71
N LEU A 11 18.35 -5.54 2.98
CA LEU A 11 17.78 -5.96 1.69
C LEU A 11 18.18 -5.01 0.57
N ARG A 12 19.48 -4.90 0.30
CA ARG A 12 19.98 -4.27 -0.94
C ARG A 12 19.57 -5.14 -2.14
N GLY A 13 18.35 -4.94 -2.63
CA GLY A 13 17.83 -5.65 -3.80
C GLY A 13 16.32 -5.89 -3.82
N SER A 14 15.56 -5.53 -2.77
CA SER A 14 14.09 -5.64 -2.83
C SER A 14 13.51 -4.47 -3.62
N VAL A 15 13.66 -4.56 -4.94
CA VAL A 15 12.97 -3.73 -5.92
C VAL A 15 11.47 -3.84 -5.65
N ALA A 16 10.85 -2.69 -5.35
CA ALA A 16 9.42 -2.43 -5.33
C ALA A 16 8.54 -3.62 -4.90
N GLY A 17 8.08 -3.61 -3.63
CA GLY A 17 7.23 -4.66 -3.07
C GLY A 17 6.16 -5.15 -4.08
N SER A 18 6.29 -6.41 -4.47
CA SER A 18 5.37 -7.13 -5.37
C SER A 18 4.77 -8.37 -4.72
N GLY A 19 5.00 -8.54 -3.41
CA GLY A 19 4.51 -9.70 -2.66
C GLY A 19 2.98 -9.78 -2.61
N LEU A 20 2.47 -10.99 -2.38
CA LEU A 20 1.03 -11.28 -2.33
C LEU A 20 0.25 -10.39 -1.35
N GLY A 21 0.91 -9.91 -0.28
CA GLY A 21 0.30 -8.95 0.65
C GLY A 21 -0.18 -7.66 -0.03
N LEU A 22 0.60 -7.12 -0.99
CA LEU A 22 0.26 -5.91 -1.72
C LEU A 22 -0.80 -6.16 -2.80
N VAL A 23 -0.82 -7.38 -3.35
CA VAL A 23 -1.91 -7.82 -4.24
C VAL A 23 -3.23 -7.79 -3.47
N GLY A 24 -3.30 -8.46 -2.31
CA GLY A 24 -4.51 -8.48 -1.48
C GLY A 24 -4.93 -7.09 -0.97
N MET A 25 -3.96 -6.21 -0.68
CA MET A 25 -4.29 -4.82 -0.32
C MET A 25 -4.91 -4.07 -1.49
N ARG A 26 -4.39 -4.23 -2.71
CA ARG A 26 -4.93 -3.59 -3.92
C ARG A 26 -6.35 -4.06 -4.19
N GLU A 27 -6.55 -5.38 -4.20
CA GLU A 27 -7.87 -5.99 -4.43
C GLU A 27 -8.94 -5.45 -3.46
N ARG A 28 -8.61 -5.36 -2.17
CA ARG A 28 -9.54 -4.80 -1.16
C ARG A 28 -9.82 -3.31 -1.38
N VAL A 29 -8.80 -2.52 -1.71
CA VAL A 29 -8.96 -1.08 -1.95
C VAL A 29 -9.81 -0.84 -3.21
N GLU A 30 -9.55 -1.58 -4.29
CA GLU A 30 -10.34 -1.52 -5.53
C GLU A 30 -11.79 -1.98 -5.31
N SER A 31 -12.01 -3.04 -4.50
CA SER A 31 -13.37 -3.51 -4.18
C SER A 31 -14.24 -2.45 -3.47
N CYS A 32 -13.61 -1.49 -2.79
CA CYS A 32 -14.29 -0.38 -2.11
C CYS A 32 -14.34 0.89 -2.98
N GLY A 33 -14.03 0.80 -4.28
CA GLY A 33 -13.96 1.95 -5.18
C GLY A 33 -12.83 2.93 -4.84
N GLY A 34 -11.78 2.44 -4.16
CA GLY A 34 -10.61 3.22 -3.79
C GLY A 34 -9.43 3.02 -4.73
N THR A 35 -8.30 3.64 -4.38
CA THR A 35 -7.02 3.50 -5.10
C THR A 35 -5.87 3.28 -4.13
N LEU A 36 -5.01 2.31 -4.44
CA LEU A 36 -3.79 2.02 -3.69
C LEU A 36 -2.57 2.55 -4.48
N SER A 37 -1.70 3.29 -3.82
CA SER A 37 -0.42 3.77 -4.36
C SER A 37 0.74 3.22 -3.53
N VAL A 38 1.75 2.71 -4.23
CA VAL A 38 2.98 2.17 -3.64
C VAL A 38 4.15 2.96 -4.19
N SER A 39 5.01 3.45 -3.31
CA SER A 39 6.21 4.21 -3.68
C SER A 39 7.37 3.85 -2.77
N SER A 40 8.59 4.06 -3.26
CA SER A 40 9.80 3.95 -2.48
C SER A 40 10.61 5.23 -2.70
N VAL A 41 10.78 6.04 -1.65
CA VAL A 41 11.50 7.32 -1.70
C VAL A 41 12.40 7.39 -0.47
N ASP A 42 13.67 7.77 -0.64
CA ASP A 42 14.65 7.93 0.45
C ASP A 42 14.73 6.73 1.42
N ASP A 43 14.84 5.50 0.87
CA ASP A 43 14.84 4.23 1.64
C ASP A 43 13.57 3.97 2.48
N VAL A 44 12.52 4.75 2.24
CA VAL A 44 11.19 4.56 2.85
C VAL A 44 10.27 3.91 1.85
N PHE A 45 9.77 2.74 2.21
CA PHE A 45 8.66 2.10 1.52
C PHE A 45 7.35 2.65 2.05
N ARG A 46 6.60 3.30 1.17
CA ARG A 46 5.33 3.95 1.50
C ARG A 46 4.19 3.31 0.73
N VAL A 47 3.13 2.98 1.48
CA VAL A 47 1.86 2.50 0.95
C VAL A 47 0.77 3.48 1.37
N SER A 48 -0.01 3.97 0.41
CA SER A 48 -1.10 4.92 0.62
C SER A 48 -2.38 4.41 -0.03
N ALA A 49 -3.49 4.50 0.69
CA ALA A 49 -4.82 4.16 0.18
C ALA A 49 -5.75 5.36 0.28
N VAL A 50 -6.43 5.67 -0.81
CA VAL A 50 -7.53 6.65 -0.88
C VAL A 50 -8.81 5.86 -1.09
N LEU A 51 -9.77 6.02 -0.18
CA LEU A 51 -11.09 5.42 -0.30
C LEU A 51 -12.09 6.50 -0.70
N SER A 52 -12.96 6.20 -1.67
CA SER A 52 -14.10 7.06 -1.95
C SER A 52 -15.05 7.04 -0.74
N PRO A 53 -15.68 8.18 -0.36
CA PRO A 53 -16.66 8.23 0.73
C PRO A 53 -17.82 7.23 0.55
N VAL A 54 -18.02 6.72 -0.67
CA VAL A 54 -19.02 5.69 -0.99
C VAL A 54 -18.71 4.33 -0.34
N GLY A 55 -17.49 4.12 0.16
CA GLY A 55 -17.05 2.88 0.83
C GLY A 55 -17.21 2.84 2.36
N ALA A 56 -17.77 3.88 2.99
CA ALA A 56 -17.98 3.93 4.44
C ALA A 56 -19.35 3.36 4.88
N GLN A 57 -19.84 2.33 4.20
CA GLN A 57 -20.98 1.54 4.66
C GLN A 57 -20.50 0.11 4.97
N LEU A 58 -19.90 -0.05 6.15
CA LEU A 58 -19.79 -1.35 6.79
C LEU A 58 -20.82 -1.34 7.94
N ALA A 59 -21.77 -2.27 7.84
CA ALA A 59 -22.78 -2.58 8.82
C ALA A 59 -22.19 -3.05 10.15
#